data_AF-A0A382MEW4-F1
#
_entry.id   AF-A0A382MEW4-F1
#
_cell.length_a   1.000
_cell.length_b   1.000
_cell.length_c   1.000
_cell.angle_alpha   90.00
_cell.angle_beta   90.00
_cell.angle_gamma   90.00
#
_symmetry.space_group_name_H-M   'P 1'
#
loop_
_entity.id
_entity.type
_entity.pdbx_description
1 polymer ?
#
loop_
_entity_poly.entity_id
_entity_poly.type
_entity_poly.pdbx_seq_one_letter_code
_entity_poly.pdbx_strand_id
1 'polypeptide(L)' 'MLEDTGFVNVSIGEPVDTFGGASGESNARAFEVYGYAFLAFKPD' A
#
# COMPACT_ATOMS: atom_id res chain seq x y z
N MET A 1 2.86 1.92 11.21
CA MET A 1 2.11 2.78 10.28
C MET A 1 3.01 3.90 9.78
N LEU A 2 2.69 4.59 8.68
CA LEU A 2 3.58 5.64 8.12
C LEU A 2 3.80 6.78 9.13
N GLU A 3 2.80 7.05 9.95
CA GLU A 3 2.84 8.00 11.08
C GLU A 3 3.84 7.58 12.15
N ASP A 4 3.95 6.29 12.45
CA ASP A 4 4.94 5.76 13.41
C ASP A 4 6.37 5.90 12.89
N THR A 5 6.54 6.08 11.58
CA THR A 5 7.84 6.37 10.94
C THR A 5 8.14 7.88 10.85
N GLY A 6 7.20 8.72 11.30
CA GLY A 6 7.37 10.18 11.40
C GLY A 6 6.73 10.99 10.27
N PHE A 7 6.05 10.37 9.30
CA PHE A 7 5.29 11.12 8.30
C PHE A 7 4.03 11.74 8.89
N VAL A 8 3.63 12.91 8.38
CA VAL A 8 2.41 13.63 8.77
C VAL A 8 1.43 13.76 7.60
N ASN A 9 0.16 14.03 7.90
CA ASN A 9 -0.92 14.19 6.93
C ASN A 9 -1.01 13.02 5.93
N VAL A 10 -1.00 11.80 6.45
CA VAL A 10 -1.05 10.56 5.66
C VAL A 10 -2.45 10.36 5.07
N SER A 11 -2.52 10.14 3.77
CA SER A 11 -3.71 9.71 3.05
C SER A 11 -3.40 8.45 2.25
N ILE A 12 -4.20 7.41 2.43
CA ILE A 12 -4.07 6.12 1.75
C ILE A 12 -5.16 6.03 0.70
N GLY A 13 -4.79 5.71 -0.53
CA GLY A 13 -5.72 5.49 -1.64
C GLY A 13 -6.39 4.12 -1.60
N GLU A 14 -7.32 3.91 -2.52
CA GLU A 14 -8.02 2.63 -2.68
C GLU A 14 -7.04 1.46 -2.94
N PRO A 15 -7.39 0.23 -2.51
CA PRO A 15 -6.63 -0.96 -2.84
C PRO A 15 -6.60 -1.19 -4.35
N VAL A 16 -5.43 -1.53 -4.88
CA VAL A 16 -5.22 -1.88 -6.29
C VAL A 16 -4.61 -3.26 -6.39
N ASP A 17 -5.15 -4.10 -7.28
CA ASP A 17 -4.50 -5.35 -7.67
C ASP A 17 -3.25 -5.04 -8.49
N THR A 18 -2.08 -5.23 -7.87
CA THR A 18 -0.78 -5.04 -8.50
C THR A 18 -0.12 -6.36 -8.93
N PHE A 19 -0.81 -7.49 -8.75
CA PHE A 19 -0.25 -8.83 -8.94
C PHE A 19 -0.82 -9.57 -10.15
N GLY A 20 -1.79 -9.00 -10.87
CA GLY A 20 -2.25 -9.53 -12.15
C GLY A 20 -1.10 -9.79 -13.14
N GLY A 21 -0.93 -11.04 -13.55
CA GLY A 21 0.13 -11.52 -14.43
C GLY A 21 1.46 -11.83 -13.74
N ALA A 22 1.59 -11.62 -12.43
CA ALA A 22 2.82 -11.92 -11.70
C ALA A 22 2.91 -13.40 -11.32
N SER A 23 4.13 -13.93 -11.18
CA SER A 23 4.35 -15.32 -10.74
C SER A 23 3.77 -15.62 -9.35
N GLY A 24 3.57 -14.60 -8.51
CA GLY A 24 2.98 -14.70 -7.18
C GLY A 24 1.48 -14.43 -7.10
N GLU A 25 0.78 -14.24 -8.23
CA GLU A 25 -0.64 -13.83 -8.27
C GLU A 25 -1.55 -14.72 -7.43
N SER A 26 -1.41 -16.04 -7.52
CA SER A 26 -2.26 -16.99 -6.79
C SER A 26 -2.10 -16.83 -5.27
N ASN A 27 -0.87 -16.64 -4.80
CA ASN A 27 -0.59 -16.40 -3.38
C ASN A 27 -1.11 -15.02 -2.96
N ALA A 28 -0.90 -13.98 -3.78
CA ALA A 28 -1.42 -12.65 -3.51
C ALA A 28 -2.94 -12.66 -3.32
N ARG A 29 -3.68 -13.41 -4.15
CA ARG A 29 -5.14 -13.57 -4.02
C ARG A 29 -5.54 -14.40 -2.80
N ALA A 30 -4.81 -15.47 -2.48
CA ALA A 30 -5.09 -16.30 -1.31
C ALA A 30 -4.97 -15.53 0.02
N PHE A 31 -4.17 -14.47 0.04
CA PHE A 31 -3.94 -13.62 1.21
C PHE A 31 -4.47 -12.19 1.04
N GLU A 32 -5.30 -11.94 0.02
CA GLU A 32 -5.93 -10.63 -0.24
C GLU A 32 -4.92 -9.47 -0.26
N VAL A 33 -3.81 -9.66 -0.96
CA VAL A 33 -2.71 -8.69 -1.04
C VAL A 33 -3.02 -7.64 -2.11
N TYR A 34 -2.97 -6.38 -1.69
CA TYR A 34 -3.17 -5.21 -2.56
C TYR A 34 -2.05 -4.19 -2.39
N GLY A 35 -1.82 -3.40 -3.45
CA GLY A 35 -1.02 -2.19 -3.37
C GLY A 35 -1.88 -1.00 -2.94
N TYR A 36 -1.28 -0.09 -2.17
CA TYR A 36 -1.92 1.15 -1.73
C TYR A 36 -1.00 2.33 -2.01
N ALA A 37 -1.42 3.22 -2.90
CA ALA A 37 -0.74 4.50 -3.06
C ALA A 37 -0.97 5.35 -1.80
N PHE A 38 0.03 6.14 -1.40
CA PHE A 38 -0.12 7.07 -0.28
C PHE A 38 0.47 8.43 -0.61
N LEU A 39 -0.12 9.46 0.00
CA LEU A 39 0.43 10.81 0.08
C LEU A 39 0.75 11.10 1.54
N ALA A 40 1.96 11.57 1.81
CA ALA A 40 2.38 11.95 3.15
C ALA A 40 3.49 13.00 3.08
N PHE A 41 3.74 13.68 4.21
CA PHE A 41 4.63 14.83 4.29
C PHE A 41 5.69 14.61 5.37
N LYS A 42 6.89 15.17 5.15
CA LYS A 42 7.91 15.26 6.19
C LYS A 42 7.40 16.22 7.28
N PRO A 43 7.64 15.93 8.57
CA PRO A 43 7.34 16.87 9.65
C PRO A 43 8.25 18.10 9.56
N ASP A 44 7.74 19.24 10.04
CA ASP A 44 8.46 20.53 10.08
C ASP A 44 9.76 20.46 10.90
#